data_AF-D2I179-F1
#
_entry.id   AF-D2I179-F1
#
_cell.length_a   1.000
_cell.length_b   1.000
_cell.length_c   1.000
_cell.angle_alpha   90.00
_cell.angle_beta   90.00
_cell.angle_gamma   90.00
#
_symmetry.space_group_name_H-M   'P 1'
#
loop_
_entity.id
_entity.type
_entity.pdbx_description
1 polymer ?
#
loop_
_entity_poly.entity_id
_entity_poly.type
_entity_poly.pdbx_seq_one_letter_code
_entity_poly.pdbx_strand_id
1 'polypeptide(L)' 'ESVKLRDVAVIFSPDQWAYLSSEEKQLYKDVMLESCDYLVSLGHWTYKAEVISALREGEDLWMVE' A
#
# COMPACT_ATOMS: atom_id res chain seq x y z
N GLU A 1 -2.26 -20.98 -5.22
CA GLU A 1 -1.47 -20.05 -4.40
C GLU A 1 -2.22 -18.71 -4.39
N SER A 2 -2.43 -18.10 -3.22
CA SER A 2 -3.19 -16.83 -3.11
C SER A 2 -2.20 -15.69 -3.02
N VAL A 3 -2.20 -14.79 -4.00
CA VAL A 3 -1.33 -13.60 -4.02
C VAL A 3 -1.80 -12.66 -2.92
N LYS A 4 -0.91 -12.30 -2.00
CA LYS A 4 -1.16 -11.35 -0.92
C LYS A 4 -0.56 -10.00 -1.25
N LEU A 5 -1.01 -8.95 -0.56
CA LEU A 5 -0.43 -7.63 -0.71
C LEU A 5 1.10 -7.63 -0.55
N ARG A 6 1.62 -8.38 0.43
CA ARG A 6 3.07 -8.47 0.67
C ARG A 6 3.85 -9.04 -0.51
N ASP A 7 3.22 -9.81 -1.39
CA ASP A 7 3.87 -10.39 -2.56
C ASP A 7 4.02 -9.38 -3.70
N VAL A 8 3.26 -8.26 -3.67
CA VAL A 8 3.27 -7.21 -4.71
C VAL A 8 3.64 -5.82 -4.18
N ALA A 9 3.56 -5.61 -2.86
CA ALA A 9 3.85 -4.33 -2.22
C ALA A 9 5.34 -4.14 -1.99
N VAL A 10 5.81 -2.95 -2.32
CA VAL A 10 7.11 -2.46 -1.84
C VAL A 10 6.89 -1.94 -0.42
N ILE A 11 7.54 -2.54 0.57
CA ILE A 11 7.44 -2.08 1.96
C ILE A 11 8.70 -1.27 2.27
N PHE A 12 8.50 0.02 2.56
CA PHE A 12 9.57 0.89 3.05
C PHE A 12 9.63 0.82 4.58
N SER A 13 10.83 0.76 5.15
CA SER A 13 11.01 1.07 6.57
C SER A 13 10.77 2.56 6.82
N PRO A 14 10.51 2.99 8.07
CA PRO A 14 10.34 4.41 8.40
C PRO A 14 11.53 5.27 7.97
N ASP A 15 12.75 4.77 8.13
CA ASP A 15 13.97 5.45 7.66
C ASP A 15 13.96 5.59 6.14
N GLN A 16 13.70 4.51 5.40
CA GLN A 16 13.64 4.55 3.94
C GLN A 16 12.54 5.50 3.44
N TRP A 17 11.38 5.48 4.09
CA TRP A 17 10.27 6.38 3.81
C TRP A 17 10.63 7.85 4.06
N ALA A 18 11.39 8.15 5.13
CA ALA A 18 11.88 9.48 5.42
C ALA A 18 12.84 10.02 4.33
N TYR A 19 13.60 9.13 3.69
CA TYR A 19 14.50 9.48 2.59
C TYR A 19 13.81 9.68 1.23
N LEU A 20 12.55 9.26 1.07
CA LEU A 20 11.82 9.46 -0.19
C LEU A 20 11.44 10.93 -0.38
N SER A 21 11.61 11.41 -1.61
CA SER A 21 11.07 12.68 -2.07
C SER A 21 9.54 12.66 -2.08
N SER A 22 8.92 13.85 -2.11
CA SER A 22 7.46 13.97 -2.19
C SER A 22 6.89 13.27 -3.44
N GLU A 23 7.62 13.30 -4.56
CA GLU A 23 7.23 12.62 -5.80
C GLU A 23 7.27 11.10 -5.66
N GLU A 24 8.30 10.55 -5.01
CA GLU A 24 8.40 9.10 -4.75
C GLU A 24 7.31 8.61 -3.78
N LYS A 25 6.99 9.40 -2.74
CA LYS A 25 5.88 9.08 -1.82
C LYS A 25 4.54 9.09 -2.53
N GLN A 26 4.35 10.01 -3.47
CA GLN A 26 3.13 10.08 -4.26
C GLN A 26 3.01 8.89 -5.22
N LEU A 27 4.09 8.59 -5.94
CA LEU A 27 4.16 7.41 -6.81
C LEU A 27 3.89 6.12 -6.03
N TYR A 28 4.45 5.99 -4.83
CA TYR A 28 4.17 4.86 -3.94
C TYR A 28 2.68 4.72 -3.65
N LYS A 29 2.01 5.81 -3.26
CA LYS A 29 0.58 5.80 -2.98
C LYS A 29 -0.23 5.38 -4.20
N ASP A 30 0.09 5.92 -5.38
CA ASP A 30 -0.61 5.59 -6.62
C ASP A 30 -0.46 4.10 -6.97
N VAL A 31 0.77 3.59 -6.96
CA VAL A 31 1.07 2.18 -7.26
C VAL A 31 0.43 1.24 -6.24
N MET A 32 0.44 1.61 -4.95
CA MET A 32 -0.19 0.80 -3.90
C MET A 32 -1.72 0.80 -4.01
N LEU A 33 -2.34 1.93 -4.36
CA LEU A 33 -3.78 2.00 -4.60
C LEU A 33 -4.19 1.14 -5.80
N GLU A 34 -3.46 1.19 -6.91
CA GLU A 34 -3.71 0.33 -8.08
C GLU A 34 -3.54 -1.16 -7.74
N SER A 35 -2.52 -1.50 -6.95
CA SER A 35 -2.28 -2.88 -6.52
C SER A 35 -3.39 -3.40 -5.60
N CYS A 36 -3.92 -2.55 -4.71
CA CYS A 36 -5.07 -2.88 -3.87
C CYS A 36 -6.32 -3.12 -4.72
N ASP A 37 -6.59 -2.27 -5.72
CA ASP A 37 -7.74 -2.40 -6.61
C ASP A 37 -7.66 -3.68 -7.46
N TYR A 38 -6.46 -4.02 -7.94
CA TYR A 38 -6.20 -5.27 -8.64
C TYR A 38 -6.47 -6.50 -7.76
N LEU A 39 -5.97 -6.52 -6.53
CA LEU A 39 -6.17 -7.64 -5.61
C LEU A 39 -7.62 -7.77 -5.13
N VAL A 40 -8.34 -6.65 -5.00
CA VAL A 40 -9.79 -6.63 -4.79
C VAL A 40 -10.52 -7.24 -5.98
N SER A 41 -10.13 -6.87 -7.20
CA SER A 41 -10.70 -7.41 -8.44
C SER A 41 -10.47 -8.91 -8.59
N LEU A 42 -9.38 -9.43 -8.03
CA LEU A 42 -9.10 -10.87 -7.96
C LEU A 42 -9.87 -11.59 -6.82
N GLY A 43 -10.65 -10.88 -6.01
CA GLY A 43 -11.42 -11.46 -4.91
C GLY A 43 -10.57 -11.94 -3.73
N HIS A 44 -9.31 -11.49 -3.64
CA HIS A 44 -8.34 -11.98 -2.66
C HIS A 44 -8.20 -11.11 -1.41
N TRP A 45 -8.97 -10.03 -1.27
CA TRP A 45 -8.72 -9.03 -0.21
C TRP A 45 -9.96 -8.63 0.61
N THR A 46 -9.91 -8.90 1.92
CA THR A 46 -10.97 -8.60 2.91
C THR A 46 -10.71 -7.31 3.73
N TYR A 47 -9.46 -6.87 3.89
CA TYR A 47 -9.04 -5.66 4.64
C TYR A 47 -9.19 -4.33 3.86
N LYS A 48 -10.30 -4.18 3.11
CA LYS A 48 -10.43 -3.23 1.99
C LYS A 48 -10.55 -1.75 2.38
N ALA A 49 -11.15 -1.40 3.51
CA ALA A 49 -11.47 0.00 3.80
C ALA A 49 -10.35 0.73 4.55
N GLU A 50 -9.79 0.10 5.58
CA GLU A 50 -8.85 0.76 6.50
C GLU A 50 -7.52 1.04 5.82
N VAL A 51 -7.00 0.09 5.03
CA VAL A 51 -5.73 0.24 4.29
C VAL A 51 -5.84 1.32 3.21
N ILE A 52 -6.96 1.37 2.49
CA ILE A 52 -7.18 2.36 1.43
C ILE A 52 -7.41 3.75 2.03
N SER A 53 -8.14 3.86 3.14
CA SER A 53 -8.32 5.14 3.84
C SER A 53 -6.99 5.67 4.36
N ALA A 54 -6.19 4.82 5.00
CA ALA A 54 -4.86 5.18 5.50
C ALA A 54 -3.95 5.68 4.37
N LEU A 55 -3.85 4.95 3.26
CA LEU A 55 -3.09 5.36 2.07
C LEU A 55 -3.53 6.73 1.54
N ARG A 56 -4.84 6.96 1.49
CA ARG A 56 -5.44 8.18 0.93
C ARG A 56 -5.24 9.38 1.83
N GLU A 57 -5.30 9.18 3.15
CA GLU A 57 -4.99 10.19 4.16
C GLU A 57 -3.47 10.42 4.31
N GLY A 58 -2.66 9.54 3.72
CA GLY A 58 -1.21 9.57 3.88
C GLY A 58 -0.75 9.09 5.23
N GLU A 59 -1.61 8.35 5.93
CA GLU A 59 -1.21 7.52 7.04
C GLU A 59 -0.34 6.37 6.55
N ASP A 60 0.48 5.95 7.49
CA ASP A 60 1.74 5.33 7.23
C ASP A 60 1.51 3.81 7.38
N LEU A 61 1.51 3.12 6.24
CA LEU A 61 1.00 1.74 6.08
C LEU A 61 1.70 0.64 6.91
N TRP A 62 2.79 0.96 7.59
CA TRP A 62 3.58 0.04 8.41
C TRP A 62 2.86 -0.41 9.69
N MET A 63 1.66 0.12 9.95
CA MET A 63 0.82 -0.19 11.12
C MET A 63 -0.26 -1.25 10.86
N VAL A 64 -0.47 -1.70 9.62
CA VAL A 64 -1.48 -2.73 9.31
C VAL A 64 -0.80 -4.09 9.34
N GLU A 65 -0.71 -4.67 10.54
CA GLU A 65 -0.18 -6.01 10.80
C GLU A 65 -1.21 -7.12 10.50
#